data_AF-A0A3S7UZD1-F1
#
_entry.id   AF-A0A3S7UZD1-F1
#
_cell.length_a   1.000
_cell.length_b   1.000
_cell.length_c   1.000
_cell.angle_alpha   90.00
_cell.angle_beta   90.00
_cell.angle_gamma   90.00
#
_symmetry.space_group_name_H-M   'P 1'
#
loop_
_entity.id
_entity.type
_entity.pdbx_description
1 polymer ?
#
loop_
_entity_poly.entity_id
_entity_poly.type
_entity_poly.pdbx_seq_one_letter_code
_entity_poly.pdbx_strand_id
1 'polypeptide(L)'
;MTAIVSTLTSLPFTQLRKNRYFYLWYDGFYAALCIALLALMLFSGFEGLVPRWDDRLWLVLPIACQVQILCSVFIHNATHNNFPRAINRIVGELCGIVVLTRFASWEVIHQRHHRFSDDVDRDPHPVVASYWRFMINTIVNVERQLQRIYFDLYGDTPENRRYEQMRAYVSYATNLLLIATWFFFLGPIGFFFLFVPASIVGFLHLVHFNWSTHNAASRDQDFKPVNLNHGFYRIGNHLWFGIYMHANHHKRAGMFNPARMRPSLPITPKS
;
A
#
# COMPACT_ATOMS: atom_id res chain seq x y z
N MET A 1 -20.61 21.93 -1.60
CA MET A 1 -19.36 21.19 -1.92
C MET A 1 -19.56 20.53 -3.27
N THR A 2 -18.70 20.77 -4.26
CA THR A 2 -18.90 20.22 -5.61
C THR A 2 -18.65 18.71 -5.62
N ALA A 3 -19.21 17.99 -6.61
CA ALA A 3 -18.98 16.55 -6.78
C ALA A 3 -17.48 16.22 -6.86
N ILE A 4 -16.70 17.06 -7.54
CA ILE A 4 -15.23 16.93 -7.65
C ILE A 4 -14.56 17.00 -6.27
N VAL A 5 -14.89 18.00 -5.46
CA VAL A 5 -14.30 18.14 -4.11
C VAL A 5 -14.69 16.95 -3.22
N SER A 6 -15.92 16.44 -3.35
CA SER A 6 -16.34 15.23 -2.62
C SER A 6 -15.54 13.99 -3.06
N THR A 7 -15.29 13.79 -4.35
CA THR A 7 -14.49 12.66 -4.87
C THR A 7 -13.03 12.74 -4.43
N LEU A 8 -12.46 13.95 -4.43
CA LEU A 8 -11.06 14.19 -4.06
C LEU A 8 -10.81 14.23 -2.54
N THR A 9 -11.84 14.23 -1.70
CA THR A 9 -11.67 14.27 -0.23
C THR A 9 -12.27 13.06 0.48
N SER A 10 -12.92 12.15 -0.24
CA SER A 10 -13.48 10.92 0.32
C SER A 10 -12.54 9.74 0.08
N LEU A 11 -12.42 8.88 1.10
CA LEU A 11 -11.64 7.65 0.99
C LEU A 11 -12.27 6.67 -0.01
N PRO A 12 -11.45 5.86 -0.71
CA PRO A 12 -11.90 4.83 -1.64
C PRO A 12 -13.02 3.96 -1.12
N PHE A 13 -12.91 3.40 0.08
CA PHE A 13 -13.90 2.47 0.61
C PHE A 13 -15.28 3.14 0.78
N THR A 14 -15.31 4.44 1.10
CA THR A 14 -16.57 5.20 1.14
C THR A 14 -17.20 5.33 -0.25
N GLN A 15 -16.38 5.50 -1.29
CA GLN A 15 -16.85 5.56 -2.68
C GLN A 15 -17.28 4.18 -3.17
N LEU A 16 -16.48 3.14 -2.87
CA LEU A 16 -16.78 1.74 -3.18
C LEU A 16 -18.10 1.31 -2.56
N ARG A 17 -18.44 1.72 -1.33
CA ARG A 17 -19.74 1.39 -0.68
C ARG A 17 -20.95 2.06 -1.34
N LYS A 18 -20.74 3.17 -2.05
CA LYS A 18 -21.82 3.94 -2.70
C LYS A 18 -22.02 3.56 -4.15
N ASN A 19 -20.99 3.01 -4.79
CA ASN A 19 -20.99 2.71 -6.21
C ASN A 19 -20.31 1.37 -6.48
N ARG A 20 -21.10 0.37 -6.91
CA ARG A 20 -20.58 -0.95 -7.29
C ARG A 20 -19.58 -0.89 -8.44
N TYR A 21 -19.66 0.13 -9.29
CA TYR A 21 -18.75 0.32 -10.43
C TYR A 21 -17.50 1.15 -10.12
N PHE A 22 -17.27 1.50 -8.85
CA PHE A 22 -16.19 2.40 -8.43
C PHE A 22 -14.82 2.04 -9.03
N TYR A 23 -14.41 0.77 -8.97
CA TYR A 23 -13.10 0.33 -9.46
C TYR A 23 -12.94 0.53 -10.97
N LEU A 24 -13.98 0.34 -11.77
CA LEU A 24 -13.88 0.59 -13.22
C LEU A 24 -13.64 2.06 -13.54
N TRP A 25 -14.30 2.97 -12.82
CA TRP A 25 -14.08 4.40 -12.99
C TRP A 25 -12.70 4.82 -12.50
N TYR A 26 -12.28 4.28 -11.36
CA TYR A 26 -10.98 4.52 -10.78
C TYR A 26 -9.84 4.03 -11.70
N ASP A 27 -9.94 2.78 -12.17
CA ASP A 27 -8.96 2.18 -13.07
C ASP A 27 -8.98 2.85 -14.44
N GLY A 28 -10.16 3.19 -14.97
CA GLY A 28 -10.30 3.93 -16.23
C GLY A 28 -9.62 5.30 -16.19
N PHE A 29 -9.73 6.03 -15.08
CA PHE A 29 -9.01 7.29 -14.88
C PHE A 29 -7.48 7.07 -14.92
N TYR A 30 -6.98 6.07 -14.18
CA TYR A 30 -5.55 5.76 -14.16
C TYR A 30 -5.04 5.29 -15.53
N ALA A 31 -5.80 4.46 -16.24
CA ALA A 31 -5.46 4.01 -17.57
C ALA A 31 -5.37 5.19 -18.55
N ALA A 32 -6.35 6.08 -18.55
CA ALA A 32 -6.35 7.29 -19.38
C ALA A 32 -5.14 8.20 -19.06
N LEU A 33 -4.85 8.41 -17.77
CA LEU A 33 -3.69 9.20 -17.34
C LEU A 33 -2.37 8.57 -17.80
N CYS A 34 -2.19 7.25 -17.59
CA CYS A 34 -0.98 6.54 -18.01
C CYS A 34 -0.80 6.57 -19.53
N ILE A 35 -1.88 6.34 -20.29
CA ILE A 35 -1.84 6.42 -21.76
C ILE A 35 -1.46 7.82 -22.22
N ALA A 36 -2.05 8.87 -21.63
CA ALA A 36 -1.73 10.25 -21.98
C ALA A 36 -0.25 10.59 -21.69
N LEU A 37 0.28 10.15 -20.53
CA LEU A 37 1.68 10.36 -20.16
C LEU A 37 2.64 9.59 -21.07
N LEU A 38 2.33 8.32 -21.37
CA LEU A 38 3.11 7.51 -22.31
C LEU A 38 3.13 8.13 -23.70
N ALA A 39 1.97 8.54 -24.21
CA ALA A 39 1.86 9.23 -25.49
C ALA A 39 2.70 10.51 -25.49
N LEU A 40 2.60 11.33 -24.43
CA LEU A 40 3.39 12.56 -24.31
C LEU A 40 4.90 12.28 -24.35
N MET A 41 5.39 11.32 -23.56
CA MET A 41 6.81 10.94 -23.53
C MET A 41 7.30 10.42 -24.88
N LEU A 42 6.48 9.62 -25.58
CA LEU A 42 6.80 9.11 -26.91
C LEU A 42 6.83 10.24 -27.95
N PHE A 43 5.83 11.11 -27.98
CA PHE A 43 5.74 12.20 -28.96
C PHE A 43 6.81 13.27 -28.75
N SER A 44 7.23 13.53 -27.50
CA SER A 44 8.28 14.50 -27.21
C SER A 44 9.69 13.94 -27.39
N GLY A 45 9.85 12.65 -27.68
CA GLY A 45 11.16 11.98 -27.71
C GLY A 45 11.84 11.97 -26.33
N PHE A 46 11.06 11.87 -25.24
CA PHE A 46 11.61 11.86 -23.89
C PHE A 46 12.43 10.58 -23.65
N GLU A 47 13.72 10.72 -23.34
CA GLU A 47 14.65 9.60 -23.15
C GLU A 47 14.57 8.96 -21.75
N GLY A 48 13.75 9.50 -20.85
CA GLY A 48 13.70 9.13 -19.43
C GLY A 48 14.52 10.06 -18.54
N LEU A 49 14.24 10.03 -17.23
CA LEU A 49 15.01 10.82 -16.24
C LEU A 49 16.44 10.31 -16.03
N VAL A 50 16.69 9.02 -16.27
CA VAL A 50 18.00 8.38 -16.16
C VAL A 50 18.32 7.67 -17.48
N PRO A 51 18.64 8.43 -18.55
CA PRO A 51 18.82 7.87 -19.88
C PRO A 51 20.15 7.11 -20.03
N ARG A 52 21.13 7.40 -19.16
CA ARG A 52 22.49 6.85 -19.21
C ARG A 52 22.97 6.49 -17.80
N TRP A 53 23.92 5.57 -17.75
CA TRP A 53 24.54 5.16 -16.50
C TRP A 53 25.39 6.30 -15.92
N ASP A 54 25.32 6.45 -14.61
CA ASP A 54 26.16 7.36 -13.83
C ASP A 54 26.50 6.63 -12.52
N ASP A 55 27.78 6.57 -12.14
CA ASP A 55 28.21 5.89 -10.91
C ASP A 55 27.60 6.52 -9.65
N ARG A 56 27.15 7.78 -9.72
CA ARG A 56 26.41 8.44 -8.63
C ARG A 56 25.08 7.75 -8.32
N LEU A 57 24.55 6.93 -9.24
CA LEU A 57 23.33 6.16 -9.00
C LEU A 57 23.45 5.21 -7.79
N TRP A 58 24.67 4.76 -7.46
CA TRP A 58 24.91 3.99 -6.23
C TRP A 58 24.55 4.76 -4.95
N LEU A 59 24.75 6.08 -4.94
CA LEU A 59 24.37 6.94 -3.82
C LEU A 59 22.87 7.23 -3.81
N VAL A 60 22.23 7.23 -4.99
CA VAL A 60 20.80 7.47 -5.15
C VAL A 60 19.97 6.24 -4.75
N LEU A 61 20.48 5.02 -4.96
CA LEU A 61 19.75 3.78 -4.68
C LEU A 61 19.24 3.68 -3.22
N PRO A 62 20.05 3.90 -2.17
CA PRO A 62 19.55 3.91 -0.79
C PRO A 62 18.45 4.96 -0.55
N ILE A 63 18.55 6.12 -1.20
CA ILE A 63 17.53 7.18 -1.12
C ILE A 63 16.24 6.73 -1.79
N ALA A 64 16.32 6.10 -2.97
CA ALA A 64 15.17 5.53 -3.67
C ALA A 64 14.46 4.47 -2.80
N CYS A 65 15.22 3.58 -2.14
CA CYS A 65 14.68 2.62 -1.17
C CYS A 65 13.95 3.32 -0.02
N GLN A 66 14.55 4.35 0.57
CA GLN A 66 13.93 5.11 1.66
C GLN A 66 12.66 5.83 1.20
N VAL A 67 12.65 6.41 -0.01
CA VAL A 67 11.45 7.02 -0.59
C VAL A 67 10.33 5.99 -0.78
N GLN A 68 10.64 4.79 -1.30
CA GLN A 68 9.66 3.70 -1.42
C GLN A 68 9.05 3.29 -0.07
N ILE A 69 9.89 3.16 0.97
CA ILE A 69 9.41 2.86 2.33
C ILE A 69 8.52 4.00 2.85
N LEU A 70 8.95 5.26 2.68
CA LEU A 70 8.16 6.42 3.13
C LEU A 70 6.83 6.54 2.38
N CYS A 71 6.79 6.26 1.08
CA CYS A 71 5.54 6.19 0.33
C CYS A 71 4.61 5.11 0.91
N SER A 72 5.13 3.93 1.29
CA SER A 72 4.35 2.89 1.97
C SER A 72 3.84 3.33 3.35
N VAL A 73 4.62 4.11 4.10
CA VAL A 73 4.21 4.67 5.41
C VAL A 73 3.15 5.76 5.23
N PHE A 74 3.25 6.58 4.18
CA PHE A 74 2.33 7.69 3.92
C PHE A 74 1.02 7.22 3.32
N ILE A 75 1.00 6.25 2.40
CA ILE A 75 -0.26 5.66 1.93
C ILE A 75 -1.02 4.95 3.06
N HIS A 76 -0.30 4.32 3.99
CA HIS A 76 -0.86 3.76 5.22
C HIS A 76 -1.48 4.86 6.10
N ASN A 77 -0.77 5.96 6.36
CA ASN A 77 -1.32 7.10 7.09
C ASN A 77 -2.52 7.75 6.39
N ALA A 78 -2.50 7.84 5.07
CA ALA A 78 -3.59 8.38 4.28
C ALA A 78 -4.87 7.55 4.41
N THR A 79 -4.76 6.22 4.56
CA THR A 79 -5.91 5.33 4.81
C THR A 79 -6.69 5.73 6.06
N HIS A 80 -6.03 6.33 7.04
CA HIS A 80 -6.63 6.71 8.33
C HIS A 80 -6.97 8.20 8.45
N ASN A 81 -6.89 8.95 7.34
CA ASN A 81 -7.05 10.41 7.32
C ASN A 81 -6.07 11.15 8.25
N ASN A 82 -4.83 10.66 8.39
CA ASN A 82 -3.83 11.29 9.26
C ASN A 82 -3.18 12.56 8.68
N PHE A 83 -3.44 12.88 7.41
CA PHE A 83 -3.08 14.15 6.80
C PHE A 83 -4.27 15.14 6.82
N PRO A 84 -4.03 16.45 6.62
CA PRO A 84 -5.12 17.41 6.46
C PRO A 84 -6.10 16.94 5.38
N ARG A 85 -7.40 16.98 5.69
CA ARG A 85 -8.48 16.40 4.87
C ARG A 85 -8.42 16.81 3.39
N ALA A 86 -8.02 18.04 3.10
CA ALA A 86 -7.93 18.57 1.74
C ALA A 86 -6.89 17.85 0.86
N ILE A 87 -5.81 17.33 1.46
CA ILE A 87 -4.70 16.71 0.74
C ILE A 87 -4.56 15.22 1.00
N ASN A 88 -5.24 14.66 2.01
CA ASN A 88 -5.07 13.28 2.43
C ASN A 88 -5.25 12.27 1.29
N ARG A 89 -6.30 12.46 0.48
CA ARG A 89 -6.54 11.62 -0.70
C ARG A 89 -5.40 11.72 -1.71
N ILE A 90 -4.95 12.95 -2.00
CA ILE A 90 -3.87 13.22 -2.96
C ILE A 90 -2.58 12.54 -2.51
N VAL A 91 -2.22 12.64 -1.22
CA VAL A 91 -1.04 11.97 -0.66
C VAL A 91 -1.14 10.46 -0.86
N GLY A 92 -2.30 9.88 -0.55
CA GLY A 92 -2.53 8.46 -0.76
C GLY A 92 -2.38 8.05 -2.24
N GLU A 93 -2.96 8.82 -3.18
CA GLU A 93 -2.85 8.53 -4.62
C GLU A 93 -1.41 8.62 -5.13
N LEU A 94 -0.69 9.68 -4.78
CA LEU A 94 0.70 9.87 -5.19
C LEU A 94 1.59 8.75 -4.65
N CYS A 95 1.43 8.40 -3.36
CA CYS A 95 2.16 7.28 -2.78
C CYS A 95 1.76 5.94 -3.43
N GLY A 96 0.46 5.75 -3.73
CA GLY A 96 -0.08 4.56 -4.40
C GLY A 96 0.48 4.32 -5.79
N ILE A 97 0.78 5.39 -6.54
CA ILE A 97 1.47 5.34 -7.83
C ILE A 97 2.90 4.83 -7.65
N VAL A 98 3.62 5.32 -6.63
CA VAL A 98 5.00 4.92 -6.35
C VAL A 98 5.07 3.46 -5.90
N VAL A 99 4.19 3.03 -4.99
CA VAL A 99 4.20 1.65 -4.44
C VAL A 99 3.50 0.63 -5.34
N LEU A 100 3.04 1.01 -6.54
CA LEU A 100 2.38 0.15 -7.54
C LEU A 100 1.11 -0.61 -7.07
N THR A 101 0.48 -0.19 -5.98
CA THR A 101 -0.76 -0.82 -5.49
C THR A 101 -1.99 0.04 -5.76
N ARG A 102 -1.78 1.34 -6.01
CA ARG A 102 -2.81 2.40 -6.07
C ARG A 102 -3.57 2.53 -4.75
N PHE A 103 -4.02 3.75 -4.44
CA PHE A 103 -4.56 4.03 -3.11
C PHE A 103 -5.87 3.28 -2.82
N ALA A 104 -6.71 3.07 -3.84
CA ALA A 104 -7.99 2.38 -3.65
C ALA A 104 -7.85 0.97 -3.09
N SER A 105 -7.04 0.13 -3.75
CA SER A 105 -6.83 -1.25 -3.30
C SER A 105 -6.13 -1.32 -1.96
N TRP A 106 -5.14 -0.46 -1.72
CA TRP A 106 -4.44 -0.38 -0.43
C TRP A 106 -5.41 -0.03 0.71
N GLU A 107 -6.16 1.05 0.56
CA GLU A 107 -7.05 1.58 1.60
C GLU A 107 -8.15 0.58 1.94
N VAL A 108 -8.81 0.01 0.92
CA VAL A 108 -9.90 -0.95 1.09
C VAL A 108 -9.43 -2.22 1.81
N ILE A 109 -8.27 -2.75 1.42
CA ILE A 109 -7.68 -3.94 2.05
C ILE A 109 -7.25 -3.64 3.47
N HIS A 110 -6.60 -2.50 3.70
CA HIS A 110 -6.10 -2.14 5.02
C HIS A 110 -7.23 -1.85 6.02
N GLN A 111 -8.35 -1.26 5.59
CA GLN A 111 -9.56 -1.14 6.41
C GLN A 111 -10.13 -2.52 6.81
N ARG A 112 -10.08 -3.51 5.89
CA ARG A 112 -10.47 -4.88 6.21
C ARG A 112 -9.55 -5.50 7.25
N HIS A 113 -8.23 -5.31 7.12
CA HIS A 113 -7.26 -5.76 8.12
C HIS A 113 -7.56 -5.20 9.51
N HIS A 114 -7.79 -3.89 9.66
CA HIS A 114 -8.15 -3.33 10.97
C HIS A 114 -9.43 -3.90 11.57
N ARG A 115 -10.42 -4.22 10.71
CA ARG A 115 -11.70 -4.77 11.17
C ARG A 115 -11.60 -6.23 11.62
N PHE A 116 -10.72 -7.00 10.99
CA PHE A 116 -10.62 -8.45 11.18
C PHE A 116 -9.18 -8.91 11.45
N SER A 117 -8.39 -8.09 12.15
CA SER A 117 -6.98 -8.38 12.45
C SER A 117 -6.86 -9.78 13.03
N ASP A 118 -5.97 -10.58 12.44
CA ASP A 118 -5.61 -11.93 12.87
C ASP A 118 -6.73 -12.98 12.73
N ASP A 119 -7.85 -12.61 12.11
CA ASP A 119 -8.87 -13.56 11.67
C ASP A 119 -8.34 -14.34 10.45
N VAL A 120 -8.18 -15.65 10.60
CA VAL A 120 -7.57 -16.53 9.60
C VAL A 120 -8.26 -16.46 8.23
N ASP A 121 -9.57 -16.20 8.20
CA ASP A 121 -10.35 -16.19 6.97
C ASP A 121 -10.58 -14.77 6.44
N ARG A 122 -10.79 -13.80 7.32
CA ARG A 122 -11.25 -12.45 6.96
C ARG A 122 -10.15 -11.42 6.91
N ASP A 123 -9.04 -11.61 7.61
CA ASP A 123 -7.85 -10.77 7.45
C ASP A 123 -7.30 -10.93 6.02
N PRO A 124 -7.00 -9.84 5.30
CA PRO A 124 -6.31 -9.94 4.03
C PRO A 124 -4.92 -10.58 4.08
N HIS A 125 -4.25 -10.51 5.21
CA HIS A 125 -2.93 -11.08 5.42
C HIS A 125 -2.83 -11.66 6.84
N PRO A 126 -3.49 -12.81 7.10
CA PRO A 126 -3.41 -13.47 8.40
C PRO A 126 -1.97 -13.91 8.64
N VAL A 127 -1.47 -13.56 9.82
CA VAL A 127 -0.07 -13.76 10.17
C VAL A 127 0.22 -15.24 10.39
N VAL A 128 1.40 -15.66 9.92
CA VAL A 128 1.93 -17.01 10.14
C VAL A 128 3.39 -16.91 10.56
N ALA A 129 3.87 -17.89 11.33
CA ALA A 129 5.24 -17.86 11.87
C ALA A 129 6.34 -17.85 10.79
N SER A 130 6.08 -18.34 9.58
CA SER A 130 7.05 -18.28 8.49
C SER A 130 6.95 -16.96 7.72
N TYR A 131 8.00 -16.16 7.78
CA TYR A 131 8.10 -14.88 7.05
C TYR A 131 7.83 -15.04 5.54
N TRP A 132 8.47 -16.02 4.89
CA TRP A 132 8.32 -16.24 3.45
C TRP A 132 6.92 -16.73 3.08
N ARG A 133 6.32 -17.59 3.91
CA ARG A 133 4.93 -18.02 3.70
C ARG A 133 3.98 -16.84 3.88
N PHE A 134 4.20 -15.99 4.87
CA PHE A 134 3.43 -14.77 5.09
C PHE A 134 3.54 -13.80 3.90
N MET A 135 4.74 -13.61 3.35
CA MET A 135 4.95 -12.81 2.14
C MET A 135 4.13 -13.33 0.96
N ILE A 136 4.21 -14.65 0.67
CA ILE A 136 3.46 -15.26 -0.43
C ILE A 136 1.94 -15.13 -0.20
N ASN A 137 1.48 -15.41 1.03
CA ASN A 137 0.08 -15.26 1.40
C ASN A 137 -0.41 -13.83 1.19
N THR A 138 0.40 -12.83 1.56
CA THR A 138 0.08 -11.40 1.35
C THR A 138 -0.17 -11.10 -0.13
N ILE A 139 0.67 -11.64 -1.04
CA ILE A 139 0.50 -11.42 -2.48
C ILE A 139 -0.77 -12.11 -3.00
N VAL A 140 -0.97 -13.39 -2.65
CA VAL A 140 -2.05 -14.22 -3.20
C VAL A 140 -3.43 -13.80 -2.66
N ASN A 141 -3.49 -13.32 -1.42
CA ASN A 141 -4.77 -13.06 -0.75
C ASN A 141 -5.34 -11.67 -1.05
N VAL A 142 -4.55 -10.68 -1.46
CA VAL A 142 -5.03 -9.32 -1.73
C VAL A 142 -6.21 -9.32 -2.71
N GLU A 143 -6.06 -9.97 -3.86
CA GLU A 143 -7.10 -10.00 -4.89
C GLU A 143 -8.34 -10.79 -4.41
N ARG A 144 -8.14 -11.93 -3.74
CA ARG A 144 -9.24 -12.72 -3.16
C ARG A 144 -10.05 -11.90 -2.16
N GLN A 145 -9.38 -11.05 -1.39
CA GLN A 145 -10.01 -10.29 -0.32
C GLN A 145 -10.69 -9.03 -0.87
N LEU A 146 -10.17 -8.42 -1.94
CA LEU A 146 -10.91 -7.40 -2.70
C LEU A 146 -12.24 -7.96 -3.23
N GLN A 147 -12.21 -9.15 -3.84
CA GLN A 147 -13.42 -9.82 -4.33
C GLN A 147 -14.40 -10.12 -3.19
N ARG A 148 -13.91 -10.64 -2.05
CA ARG A 148 -14.75 -10.89 -0.86
C ARG A 148 -15.38 -9.61 -0.32
N ILE A 149 -14.64 -8.50 -0.23
CA ILE A 149 -15.19 -7.20 0.17
C ILE A 149 -16.31 -6.77 -0.78
N TYR A 150 -16.12 -6.94 -2.08
CA TYR A 150 -17.14 -6.61 -3.06
C TYR A 150 -18.42 -7.44 -2.85
N PHE A 151 -18.29 -8.76 -2.67
CA PHE A 151 -19.43 -9.64 -2.40
C PHE A 151 -20.09 -9.36 -1.05
N ASP A 152 -19.33 -9.01 -0.01
CA ASP A 152 -19.87 -8.60 1.28
C ASP A 152 -20.73 -7.32 1.16
N LEU A 153 -20.42 -6.43 0.21
CA LEU A 153 -21.14 -5.18 -0.01
C LEU A 153 -22.35 -5.32 -0.96
N TYR A 154 -22.23 -6.14 -1.99
CA TYR A 154 -23.17 -6.17 -3.12
C TYR A 154 -23.82 -7.53 -3.39
N GLY A 155 -23.49 -8.54 -2.58
CA GLY A 155 -23.99 -9.91 -2.70
C GLY A 155 -23.16 -10.77 -3.65
N ASP A 156 -23.06 -12.06 -3.34
CA ASP A 156 -22.43 -13.06 -4.20
C ASP A 156 -23.43 -13.64 -5.19
N THR A 157 -23.54 -13.00 -6.37
CA THR A 157 -24.41 -13.43 -7.46
C THR A 157 -23.59 -13.79 -8.71
N PRO A 158 -24.11 -14.60 -9.64
CA PRO A 158 -23.42 -14.90 -10.89
C PRO A 158 -23.05 -13.64 -11.71
N GLU A 159 -23.89 -12.60 -11.68
CA GLU A 159 -23.60 -11.30 -12.30
C GLU A 159 -22.39 -10.63 -11.64
N ASN A 160 -22.39 -10.54 -10.31
CA ASN A 160 -21.31 -9.91 -9.54
C ASN A 160 -19.99 -10.67 -9.67
N ARG A 161 -20.00 -12.01 -9.75
CA ARG A 161 -18.80 -12.81 -10.02
C ARG A 161 -18.19 -12.49 -11.38
N ARG A 162 -19.02 -12.39 -12.43
CA ARG A 162 -18.56 -12.01 -13.78
C ARG A 162 -18.01 -10.58 -13.80
N TYR A 163 -18.68 -9.67 -13.10
CA TYR A 163 -18.21 -8.30 -12.93
C TYR A 163 -16.83 -8.25 -12.26
N GLU A 164 -16.65 -8.96 -11.15
CA GLU A 164 -15.38 -8.96 -10.42
C GLU A 164 -14.23 -9.58 -11.23
N GLN A 165 -14.50 -10.61 -12.04
CA GLN A 165 -13.53 -11.13 -12.99
C GLN A 165 -13.09 -10.05 -14.00
N MET A 166 -14.05 -9.34 -14.60
CA MET A 166 -13.75 -8.26 -15.53
C MET A 166 -12.98 -7.12 -14.86
N ARG A 167 -13.41 -6.70 -13.67
CA ARG A 167 -12.70 -5.68 -12.88
C ARG A 167 -11.27 -6.11 -12.60
N ALA A 168 -11.03 -7.37 -12.21
CA ALA A 168 -9.67 -7.89 -12.01
C ALA A 168 -8.80 -7.72 -13.26
N TYR A 169 -9.29 -8.12 -14.44
CA TYR A 169 -8.55 -7.93 -15.70
C TYR A 169 -8.25 -6.46 -15.98
N VAL A 170 -9.22 -5.56 -15.81
CA VAL A 170 -9.03 -4.11 -16.00
C VAL A 170 -8.01 -3.55 -15.00
N SER A 171 -8.09 -3.96 -13.73
CA SER A 171 -7.14 -3.58 -12.69
C SER A 171 -5.72 -4.04 -13.02
N TYR A 172 -5.54 -5.29 -13.50
CA TYR A 172 -4.23 -5.81 -13.90
C TYR A 172 -3.68 -5.09 -15.13
N ALA A 173 -4.50 -4.88 -16.16
CA ALA A 173 -4.09 -4.14 -17.36
C ALA A 173 -3.67 -2.70 -17.02
N THR A 174 -4.41 -2.02 -16.14
CA THR A 174 -4.07 -0.68 -15.65
C THR A 174 -2.75 -0.68 -14.88
N ASN A 175 -2.47 -1.74 -14.11
CA ASN A 175 -1.20 -1.86 -13.41
C ASN A 175 -0.02 -2.06 -14.37
N LEU A 176 -0.20 -2.81 -15.47
CA LEU A 176 0.82 -2.93 -16.52
C LEU A 176 1.09 -1.57 -17.19
N LEU A 177 0.05 -0.75 -17.44
CA LEU A 177 0.22 0.61 -17.95
C LEU A 177 0.99 1.51 -16.97
N LEU A 178 0.71 1.40 -15.67
CA LEU A 178 1.44 2.13 -14.63
C LEU A 178 2.92 1.73 -14.59
N ILE A 179 3.22 0.42 -14.65
CA ILE A 179 4.59 -0.09 -14.71
C ILE A 179 5.30 0.42 -15.98
N ALA A 180 4.63 0.36 -17.14
CA ALA A 180 5.17 0.91 -18.38
C ALA A 180 5.43 2.41 -18.28
N THR A 181 4.52 3.16 -17.64
CA THR A 181 4.69 4.61 -17.41
C THR A 181 5.93 4.88 -16.58
N TRP A 182 6.18 4.12 -15.51
CA TRP A 182 7.41 4.22 -14.72
C TRP A 182 8.67 3.86 -15.52
N PHE A 183 8.60 2.83 -16.36
CA PHE A 183 9.71 2.43 -17.22
C PHE A 183 10.12 3.54 -18.20
N PHE A 184 9.14 4.15 -18.89
CA PHE A 184 9.41 5.27 -19.79
C PHE A 184 9.82 6.54 -19.04
N PHE A 185 9.18 6.82 -17.90
CA PHE A 185 9.46 8.02 -17.12
C PHE A 185 10.90 8.04 -16.57
N LEU A 186 11.37 6.91 -16.05
CA LEU A 186 12.72 6.81 -15.49
C LEU A 186 13.78 6.45 -16.54
N GLY A 187 13.37 5.88 -17.67
CA GLY A 187 14.26 5.20 -18.61
C GLY A 187 14.68 3.82 -18.08
N PRO A 188 15.23 2.94 -18.94
CA PRO A 188 15.56 1.56 -18.57
C PRO A 188 16.51 1.46 -17.37
N ILE A 189 17.50 2.35 -17.30
CA ILE A 189 18.51 2.34 -16.22
C ILE A 189 17.87 2.75 -14.90
N GLY A 190 17.18 3.90 -14.87
CA GLY A 190 16.48 4.34 -13.66
C GLY A 190 15.44 3.33 -13.19
N PHE A 191 14.71 2.71 -14.12
CA PHE A 191 13.71 1.70 -13.79
C PHE A 191 14.32 0.44 -13.18
N PHE A 192 15.28 -0.20 -13.86
CA PHE A 192 15.84 -1.48 -13.40
C PHE A 192 16.86 -1.33 -12.27
N PHE A 193 17.59 -0.23 -12.21
CA PHE A 193 18.64 -0.03 -11.20
C PHE A 193 18.12 0.66 -9.93
N LEU A 194 17.20 1.64 -10.05
CA LEU A 194 16.66 2.34 -8.89
C LEU A 194 15.29 1.82 -8.50
N PHE A 195 14.32 1.88 -9.42
CA PHE A 195 12.91 1.68 -9.07
C PHE A 195 12.57 0.24 -8.69
N VAL A 196 13.01 -0.74 -9.48
CA VAL A 196 12.73 -2.17 -9.20
C VAL A 196 13.35 -2.60 -7.87
N PRO A 197 14.66 -2.37 -7.59
CA PRO A 197 15.25 -2.72 -6.30
C PRO A 197 14.62 -1.97 -5.13
N ALA A 198 14.35 -0.67 -5.28
CA ALA A 198 13.66 0.11 -4.25
C ALA A 198 12.25 -0.42 -3.96
N SER A 199 11.51 -0.84 -4.99
CA SER A 199 10.16 -1.39 -4.86
C SER A 199 10.19 -2.75 -4.15
N ILE A 200 11.19 -3.59 -4.45
CA ILE A 200 11.41 -4.86 -3.74
C ILE A 200 11.72 -4.59 -2.26
N VAL A 201 12.62 -3.64 -1.95
CA VAL A 201 12.95 -3.26 -0.57
C VAL A 201 11.73 -2.69 0.15
N GLY A 202 10.97 -1.80 -0.48
CA GLY A 202 9.75 -1.22 0.08
C GLY A 202 8.69 -2.29 0.39
N PHE A 203 8.48 -3.24 -0.53
CA PHE A 203 7.58 -4.37 -0.34
C PHE A 203 8.04 -5.30 0.78
N LEU A 204 9.32 -5.68 0.81
CA LEU A 204 9.87 -6.51 1.89
C LEU A 204 9.79 -5.79 3.25
N HIS A 205 10.01 -4.48 3.29
CA HIS A 205 9.80 -3.69 4.50
C HIS A 205 8.33 -3.73 4.96
N LEU A 206 7.37 -3.56 4.05
CA LEU A 206 5.94 -3.66 4.37
C LEU A 206 5.58 -5.02 4.98
N VAL A 207 6.06 -6.10 4.35
CA VAL A 207 5.85 -7.47 4.82
C VAL A 207 6.52 -7.69 6.18
N HIS A 208 7.77 -7.25 6.34
CA HIS A 208 8.52 -7.34 7.60
C HIS A 208 7.83 -6.58 8.73
N PHE A 209 7.40 -5.36 8.48
CA PHE A 209 6.68 -4.57 9.48
C PHE A 209 5.42 -5.30 9.95
N ASN A 210 4.54 -5.73 9.05
CA ASN A 210 3.32 -6.45 9.43
C ASN A 210 3.66 -7.76 10.16
N TRP A 211 4.57 -8.57 9.62
CA TRP A 211 4.95 -9.85 10.22
C TRP A 211 5.53 -9.69 11.63
N SER A 212 6.52 -8.81 11.80
CA SER A 212 7.20 -8.62 13.10
C SER A 212 6.27 -8.02 14.15
N THR A 213 5.41 -7.08 13.75
CA THR A 213 4.54 -6.35 14.68
C THR A 213 3.23 -7.04 14.99
N HIS A 214 2.92 -8.16 14.34
CA HIS A 214 1.89 -9.12 14.76
C HIS A 214 2.50 -10.34 15.47
N ASN A 215 3.62 -10.11 16.18
CA ASN A 215 4.26 -11.09 17.05
C ASN A 215 4.49 -12.47 16.41
N ALA A 216 4.76 -12.50 15.10
CA ALA A 216 4.85 -13.74 14.33
C ALA A 216 5.98 -14.67 14.78
N ALA A 217 6.99 -14.12 15.48
CA ALA A 217 8.09 -14.87 16.08
C ALA A 217 7.70 -15.56 17.40
N SER A 218 6.47 -15.37 17.90
CA SER A 218 6.01 -16.00 19.15
C SER A 218 6.01 -17.52 19.04
N ARG A 219 6.63 -18.18 20.02
CA ARG A 219 6.61 -19.65 20.14
C ARG A 219 5.21 -20.18 20.42
N ASP A 220 4.41 -19.39 21.13
CA ASP A 220 3.04 -19.73 21.52
C ASP A 220 2.01 -19.38 20.42
N GLN A 221 2.48 -18.87 19.26
CA GLN A 221 1.65 -18.46 18.12
C GLN A 221 0.58 -17.40 18.48
N ASP A 222 0.86 -16.59 19.51
CA ASP A 222 0.07 -15.43 19.91
C ASP A 222 0.33 -14.25 18.96
N PHE A 223 -0.23 -14.33 17.73
CA PHE A 223 0.01 -13.39 16.62
C PHE A 223 -0.67 -12.03 16.76
N LYS A 224 -0.97 -11.59 17.99
CA LYS A 224 -1.60 -10.29 18.23
C LYS A 224 -0.67 -9.12 17.84
N PRO A 225 -1.23 -7.93 17.56
CA PRO A 225 -0.46 -6.72 17.38
C PRO A 225 0.37 -6.40 18.64
N VAL A 226 1.64 -6.04 18.44
CA VAL A 226 2.58 -5.63 19.48
C VAL A 226 3.28 -4.32 19.11
N ASN A 227 3.86 -3.65 20.11
CA ASN A 227 4.73 -2.50 19.89
C ASN A 227 6.20 -2.94 19.99
N LEU A 228 6.99 -2.73 18.95
CA LEU A 228 8.43 -2.99 18.94
C LEU A 228 9.20 -1.67 19.03
N ASN A 229 9.94 -1.46 20.12
CA ASN A 229 10.67 -0.22 20.38
C ASN A 229 12.03 -0.44 21.06
N HIS A 230 12.79 -1.43 20.57
CA HIS A 230 14.14 -1.76 21.02
C HIS A 230 15.06 -1.98 19.80
N GLY A 231 16.38 -1.96 20.00
CA GLY A 231 17.36 -2.20 18.92
C GLY A 231 17.12 -1.36 17.67
N PHE A 232 17.13 -2.00 16.50
CA PHE A 232 16.89 -1.34 15.22
C PHE A 232 15.45 -0.83 15.05
N TYR A 233 14.45 -1.40 15.76
CA TYR A 233 13.08 -0.90 15.71
C TYR A 233 12.95 0.54 16.24
N ARG A 234 13.82 0.96 17.17
CA ARG A 234 13.86 2.38 17.61
C ARG A 234 14.25 3.31 16.47
N ILE A 235 15.23 2.91 15.66
CA ILE A 235 15.67 3.66 14.49
C ILE A 235 14.53 3.69 13.46
N GLY A 236 13.90 2.54 13.19
CA GLY A 236 12.75 2.45 12.30
C GLY A 236 11.58 3.33 12.75
N ASN A 237 11.26 3.33 14.06
CA ASN A 237 10.23 4.21 14.63
C ASN A 237 10.58 5.70 14.49
N HIS A 238 11.85 6.06 14.52
CA HIS A 238 12.27 7.44 14.29
C HIS A 238 12.14 7.83 12.81
N LEU A 239 12.65 6.99 11.90
CA LEU A 239 12.67 7.25 10.46
C LEU A 239 11.28 7.17 9.81
N TRP A 240 10.41 6.29 10.32
CA TRP A 240 9.14 5.93 9.69
C TRP A 240 7.96 6.21 10.60
N PHE A 241 8.05 7.27 11.40
CA PHE A 241 6.95 7.84 12.18
C PHE A 241 6.25 6.81 13.08
N GLY A 242 7.02 6.00 13.79
CA GLY A 242 6.49 5.03 14.75
C GLY A 242 5.85 3.82 14.13
N ILE A 243 6.17 3.47 12.87
CA ILE A 243 5.54 2.35 12.16
C ILE A 243 5.51 1.06 13.01
N TYR A 244 6.58 0.72 13.74
CA TYR A 244 6.64 -0.49 14.57
C TYR A 244 5.86 -0.43 15.88
N MET A 245 5.19 0.69 16.17
CA MET A 245 4.25 0.82 17.29
C MET A 245 2.84 0.38 16.86
N HIS A 246 2.74 -0.85 16.36
CA HIS A 246 1.55 -1.33 15.65
C HIS A 246 0.36 -1.59 16.57
N ALA A 247 0.57 -2.09 17.78
CA ALA A 247 -0.52 -2.21 18.77
C ALA A 247 -1.15 -0.84 19.11
N ASN A 248 -0.32 0.20 19.24
CA ASN A 248 -0.83 1.57 19.41
C ASN A 248 -1.60 2.03 18.16
N HIS A 249 -1.12 1.69 16.98
CA HIS A 249 -1.78 1.99 15.72
C HIS A 249 -3.16 1.34 15.61
N HIS A 250 -3.28 0.04 15.86
CA HIS A 250 -4.59 -0.66 15.88
C HIS A 250 -5.57 -0.05 16.88
N LYS A 251 -5.07 0.38 18.04
CA LYS A 251 -5.91 1.03 19.05
C LYS A 251 -6.34 2.45 18.66
N ARG A 252 -5.48 3.22 17.98
CA ARG A 252 -5.74 4.61 17.57
C ARG A 252 -5.14 4.90 16.21
N ALA A 253 -5.77 4.35 15.17
CA ALA A 253 -5.31 4.44 13.80
C ALA A 253 -5.25 5.88 13.26
N GLY A 254 -6.12 6.76 13.78
CA GLY A 254 -6.15 8.20 13.49
C GLY A 254 -4.99 9.02 14.08
N MET A 255 -3.88 8.40 14.47
CA MET A 255 -2.66 9.07 14.94
C MET A 255 -1.54 8.89 13.91
N PHE A 256 -1.00 10.02 13.41
CA PHE A 256 0.06 9.99 12.40
C PHE A 256 1.32 9.25 12.85
N ASN A 257 1.75 9.48 14.10
CA ASN A 257 2.89 8.80 14.70
C ASN A 257 2.47 8.09 16.01
N PRO A 258 2.16 6.79 15.99
CA PRO A 258 1.71 6.03 17.16
C PRO A 258 2.78 5.88 18.26
N ALA A 259 4.05 6.23 18.02
CA ALA A 259 5.07 6.28 19.06
C ALA A 259 4.85 7.43 20.06
N ARG A 260 4.00 8.41 19.73
CA ARG A 260 3.61 9.49 20.65
C ARG A 260 2.53 9.06 21.66
N MET A 261 1.93 7.89 21.46
CA MET A 261 0.98 7.31 22.42
C MET A 261 1.73 6.52 23.48
N ARG A 262 1.36 6.71 24.76
CA ARG A 262 1.84 5.85 25.84
C ARG A 262 1.45 4.40 25.51
N PRO A 263 2.39 3.44 25.51
CA PRO A 263 2.08 2.05 25.20
C PRO A 263 0.98 1.58 26.16
N SER A 264 -0.07 0.98 25.62
CA SER A 264 -1.24 0.64 26.45
C SER A 264 -1.56 -0.85 26.53
N LEU A 265 -0.97 -1.72 25.69
CA LEU A 265 -1.04 -3.20 25.75
C LEU A 265 0.17 -3.81 24.97
N PRO A 266 0.57 -5.07 25.28
CA PRO A 266 1.88 -5.37 25.82
C PRO A 266 3.03 -4.88 24.94
N ILE A 267 3.95 -4.15 25.57
CA ILE A 267 5.32 -4.01 25.10
C ILE A 267 5.92 -5.41 25.29
N THR A 268 6.49 -6.03 24.24
CA THR A 268 7.27 -7.26 24.44
C THR A 268 8.29 -7.01 25.56
N PRO A 269 8.45 -7.94 26.53
CA PRO A 269 9.39 -7.73 27.62
C PRO A 269 10.76 -7.42 27.03
N LYS A 270 11.47 -6.44 27.62
CA LYS A 270 12.84 -6.11 27.24
C LYS A 270 13.65 -7.41 27.33
N SER A 271 14.07 -7.95 26.18
CA SER A 271 15.08 -9.00 26.09
C SER A 271 16.43 -8.43 26.50
#